data_AF-A0A5M4AWM2-F1
#
_entry.id   AF-A0A5M4AWM2-F1
#
_cell.length_a   1.000
_cell.length_b   1.000
_cell.length_c   1.000
_cell.angle_alpha   90.00
_cell.angle_beta   90.00
_cell.angle_gamma   90.00
#
_symmetry.space_group_name_H-M   'P 1'
#
loop_
_entity.id
_entity.type
_entity.pdbx_description
1 polymer ?
#
loop_
_entity_poly.entity_id
_entity_poly.type
_entity_poly.pdbx_seq_one_letter_code
_entity_poly.pdbx_strand_id
1 'polypeptide(L)'
;MNQSNQLELHHAIKIDPDKCRACTHCLKVCPTEAIRIRNGKATIIPGRCVDCGECHRACPYQAFHVEQDDLSRIFDYKYRVALFPAVLVSQFPENISEEQIYSVLKQIGFTHTCEVEQPISVLIDSIKDFAQNEYDSEKPIISSFCPATVRLVQVKYPALTDHLVLRNAPHDLAAWYVRMRLAEEGIDPSDAGIFYITPCAAKIAAVKSPVGEKKSIVDGIINMSEIYNRVMSKATGANGAFHTCDCRHEISREGILWSLPEGEKAAFEGKSLSVDGMHNVIRILERLEDGDLPDIDFLELRACEEGCAGGIMMTGNRFLTADRQHKRAETFPKAQSSAGMEELAEKLRIAPVQPRPMVHLDTDMEKAFEKMQKARSIMCHLPGIDCGACGAPSCLALAEDMVRHEARMTDCIFVQQLWQKEGKISADKAFRNLEKKWGENRFDVDCSKRGAKNDNSPGLMNEEEDANLY
;
A
#
# COMPACT_ATOMS: atom_id res chain seq x y z
N MET A 1 17.28 -28.69 -5.29
CA MET A 1 17.17 -27.47 -6.11
C MET A 1 15.89 -27.59 -6.93
N ASN A 2 14.79 -27.04 -6.42
CA ASN A 2 13.55 -26.83 -7.18
C ASN A 2 13.02 -25.47 -6.71
N GLN A 3 13.50 -24.40 -7.35
CA GLN A 3 12.84 -23.10 -7.28
C GLN A 3 11.69 -23.17 -8.28
N SER A 4 10.50 -23.47 -7.77
CA SER A 4 9.25 -23.24 -8.47
C SER A 4 9.19 -21.77 -8.89
N ASN A 5 9.07 -21.57 -10.19
CA ASN A 5 9.11 -20.30 -10.89
C ASN A 5 7.83 -19.46 -10.63
N GLN A 6 7.57 -19.10 -9.37
CA GLN A 6 6.71 -17.97 -9.06
C GLN A 6 7.55 -16.72 -9.36
N LEU A 7 7.11 -15.87 -10.30
CA LEU A 7 7.67 -14.53 -10.45
C LEU A 7 7.79 -13.91 -9.05
N GLU A 8 9.03 -13.62 -8.63
CA GLU A 8 9.28 -13.00 -7.33
C GLU A 8 8.50 -11.69 -7.26
N LEU A 9 7.49 -11.65 -6.39
CA LEU A 9 6.71 -10.44 -6.21
C LEU A 9 7.56 -9.38 -5.55
N HIS A 10 7.56 -8.23 -6.20
CA HIS A 10 8.18 -7.07 -5.69
C HIS A 10 7.37 -6.49 -4.51
N HIS A 11 8.05 -6.19 -3.40
CA HIS A 11 7.51 -5.48 -2.23
C HIS A 11 8.25 -4.18 -2.03
N ALA A 12 7.52 -3.08 -1.94
CA ALA A 12 8.11 -1.75 -1.83
C ALA A 12 8.39 -1.34 -0.37
N ILE A 13 7.69 -1.95 0.59
CA ILE A 13 7.93 -1.69 2.01
C ILE A 13 9.12 -2.52 2.48
N LYS A 14 10.14 -1.85 3.02
CA LYS A 14 11.34 -2.46 3.60
C LYS A 14 11.50 -2.08 5.07
N ILE A 15 12.31 -2.84 5.80
CA ILE A 15 12.61 -2.61 7.21
C ILE A 15 14.08 -2.22 7.34
N ASP A 16 14.34 -1.12 8.02
CA ASP A 16 15.64 -0.73 8.58
C ASP A 16 15.81 -1.44 9.95
N PRO A 17 16.68 -2.47 10.03
CA PRO A 17 16.89 -3.21 11.27
C PRO A 17 17.52 -2.34 12.36
N ASP A 18 18.28 -1.30 12.03
CA ASP A 18 18.98 -0.47 13.01
C ASP A 18 18.02 0.48 13.74
N LYS A 19 16.94 0.89 13.06
CA LYS A 19 15.84 1.64 13.68
C LYS A 19 14.82 0.74 14.38
N CYS A 20 14.69 -0.52 13.98
CA CYS A 20 13.71 -1.43 14.57
C CYS A 20 14.02 -1.74 16.04
N ARG A 21 13.02 -1.58 16.91
CA ARG A 21 13.08 -1.90 18.36
C ARG A 21 12.14 -3.05 18.77
N ALA A 22 11.59 -3.79 17.81
CA ALA A 22 10.64 -4.88 18.04
C ALA A 22 9.50 -4.53 19.03
N CYS A 23 8.90 -3.35 18.93
CA CYS A 23 7.84 -2.90 19.84
C CYS A 23 6.42 -3.40 19.49
N THR A 24 6.31 -4.39 18.59
CA THR A 24 5.06 -5.04 18.12
C THR A 24 3.96 -4.18 17.51
N HIS A 25 4.10 -2.85 17.40
CA HIS A 25 3.02 -2.02 16.83
C HIS A 25 2.67 -2.44 15.40
N CYS A 26 3.69 -2.64 14.55
CA CYS A 26 3.52 -3.15 13.19
C CYS A 26 2.93 -4.57 13.12
N LEU A 27 3.20 -5.41 14.13
CA LEU A 27 2.66 -6.77 14.25
C LEU A 27 1.13 -6.72 14.37
N LYS A 28 0.61 -5.78 15.16
CA LYS A 28 -0.80 -5.68 15.51
C LYS A 28 -1.69 -5.05 14.45
N VAL A 29 -1.12 -4.19 13.61
CA VAL A 29 -1.89 -3.48 12.57
C VAL A 29 -1.87 -4.17 11.21
N CYS A 30 -1.06 -5.23 11.04
CA CYS A 30 -0.90 -5.86 9.72
C CYS A 30 -2.16 -6.65 9.32
N PRO A 31 -2.86 -6.27 8.24
CA PRO A 31 -4.16 -6.86 7.88
C PRO A 31 -4.10 -8.34 7.48
N THR A 32 -2.95 -8.79 7.02
CA THR A 32 -2.72 -10.15 6.51
C THR A 32 -1.79 -10.95 7.41
N GLU A 33 -1.54 -10.47 8.63
CA GLU A 33 -0.63 -11.12 9.59
C GLU A 33 0.76 -11.41 8.98
N ALA A 34 1.25 -10.53 8.10
CA ALA A 34 2.52 -10.72 7.39
C ALA A 34 3.75 -10.41 8.27
N ILE A 35 3.57 -9.71 9.39
CA ILE A 35 4.68 -9.32 10.27
C ILE A 35 4.96 -10.43 11.30
N ARG A 36 6.24 -10.66 11.60
CA ARG A 36 6.72 -11.45 12.75
C ARG A 36 7.84 -10.72 13.48
N ILE A 37 7.95 -10.92 14.79
CA ILE A 37 9.16 -10.58 15.55
C ILE A 37 10.05 -11.80 15.65
N ARG A 38 11.27 -11.70 15.11
CA ARG A 38 12.30 -12.73 15.14
C ARG A 38 13.63 -12.09 15.49
N ASN A 39 14.36 -12.66 16.44
CA ASN A 39 15.69 -12.19 16.86
C ASN A 39 15.73 -10.67 17.16
N GLY A 40 14.73 -10.17 17.89
CA GLY A 40 14.64 -8.75 18.28
C GLY A 40 14.31 -7.77 17.15
N LYS A 41 13.88 -8.25 15.99
CA LYS A 41 13.54 -7.41 14.83
C LYS A 41 12.22 -7.84 14.18
N ALA A 42 11.54 -6.87 13.56
CA ALA A 42 10.41 -7.16 12.71
C ALA A 42 10.87 -7.76 11.38
N THR A 43 10.10 -8.71 10.86
CA THR A 43 10.31 -9.38 9.57
C THR A 43 8.98 -9.44 8.83
N ILE A 44 9.02 -9.46 7.50
CA ILE A 44 7.84 -9.52 6.63
C ILE A 44 7.83 -10.88 5.93
N ILE A 45 6.70 -11.59 5.99
CA ILE A 45 6.43 -12.78 5.17
C ILE A 45 5.99 -12.29 3.78
N PRO A 46 6.83 -12.42 2.73
CA PRO A 46 6.55 -11.81 1.43
C PRO A 46 5.21 -12.26 0.84
N GLY A 47 4.92 -13.56 0.90
CA GLY A 47 3.69 -14.13 0.35
C GLY A 47 2.39 -13.59 0.97
N ARG A 48 2.44 -12.91 2.12
CA ARG A 48 1.27 -12.31 2.78
C ARG A 48 1.21 -10.79 2.66
N CYS A 49 2.32 -10.12 2.33
CA CYS A 49 2.36 -8.67 2.31
C CYS A 49 1.59 -8.10 1.11
N VAL A 50 0.77 -7.09 1.36
CA VAL A 50 -0.02 -6.39 0.33
C VAL A 50 0.45 -4.95 0.11
N ASP A 51 1.60 -4.57 0.70
CA ASP A 51 2.22 -3.25 0.59
C ASP A 51 1.30 -2.06 0.98
N CYS A 52 0.32 -2.30 1.85
CA CYS A 52 -0.68 -1.28 2.24
C CYS A 52 -0.11 -0.13 3.08
N GLY A 53 1.00 -0.34 3.78
CA GLY A 53 1.65 0.71 4.57
C GLY A 53 1.22 0.83 6.03
N GLU A 54 0.31 -0.01 6.54
CA GLU A 54 -0.13 0.07 7.94
C GLU A 54 1.03 -0.07 8.93
N CYS A 55 1.98 -0.97 8.65
CA CYS A 55 3.20 -1.12 9.45
C CYS A 55 4.09 0.13 9.44
N HIS A 56 4.13 0.87 8.32
CA HIS A 56 4.86 2.14 8.21
C HIS A 56 4.20 3.22 9.07
N ARG A 57 2.87 3.37 8.98
CA ARG A 57 2.11 4.33 9.82
C ARG A 57 2.24 4.05 11.31
N ALA A 58 2.18 2.78 11.71
CA ALA A 58 2.16 2.41 13.12
C ALA A 58 3.55 2.39 13.78
N CYS A 59 4.64 2.53 13.03
CA CYS A 59 5.99 2.38 13.59
C CYS A 59 6.47 3.67 14.27
N PRO A 60 6.60 3.71 15.61
CA PRO A 60 7.06 4.92 16.30
C PRO A 60 8.57 5.16 16.11
N TYR A 61 9.32 4.21 15.56
CA TYR A 61 10.77 4.34 15.33
C TYR A 61 11.11 4.62 13.87
N GLN A 62 10.11 4.81 13.00
CA GLN A 62 10.31 5.01 11.56
C GLN A 62 11.23 3.95 10.94
N ALA A 63 11.08 2.70 11.39
CA ALA A 63 11.90 1.57 10.96
C ALA A 63 11.45 1.00 9.62
N PHE A 64 10.27 1.37 9.12
CA PHE A 64 9.84 1.01 7.78
C PHE A 64 10.15 2.15 6.82
N HIS A 65 10.62 1.83 5.62
CA HIS A 65 10.80 2.79 4.54
C HIS A 65 10.21 2.23 3.24
N VAL A 66 9.86 3.13 2.34
CA VAL A 66 9.31 2.79 1.02
C VAL A 66 10.41 3.03 0.00
N GLU A 67 10.79 1.99 -0.72
CA GLU A 67 11.76 2.13 -1.80
C GLU A 67 11.24 3.02 -2.93
N GLN A 68 12.16 3.55 -3.72
CA GLN A 68 11.87 4.29 -4.94
C GLN A 68 13.05 4.13 -5.90
N ASP A 69 12.86 4.48 -7.17
CA ASP A 69 13.96 4.52 -8.11
C ASP A 69 14.83 5.76 -7.88
N ASP A 70 16.11 5.68 -8.27
CA ASP A 70 16.99 6.86 -8.28
C ASP A 70 16.45 7.89 -9.28
N LEU A 71 16.17 9.10 -8.79
CA LEU A 71 15.67 10.22 -9.58
C LEU A 71 16.65 10.59 -10.71
N SER A 72 17.95 10.29 -10.58
CA SER A 72 18.93 10.54 -11.65
C SER A 72 18.62 9.78 -12.95
N ARG A 73 17.88 8.66 -12.88
CA ARG A 73 17.48 7.86 -14.04
C ARG A 73 16.56 8.60 -15.01
N ILE A 74 15.94 9.72 -14.60
CA ILE A 74 15.19 10.55 -15.54
C ILE A 74 16.11 11.06 -16.65
N PHE A 75 17.40 11.30 -16.37
CA PHE A 75 18.35 11.84 -17.34
C PHE A 75 18.85 10.79 -18.36
N ASP A 76 18.46 9.52 -18.21
CA ASP A 76 18.69 8.47 -19.21
C ASP A 76 17.83 8.68 -20.46
N TYR A 77 16.81 9.53 -20.38
CA TYR A 77 15.84 9.80 -21.45
C TYR A 77 15.91 11.24 -21.92
N LYS A 78 15.69 11.42 -23.23
CA LYS A 78 15.61 12.75 -23.85
C LYS A 78 14.32 13.47 -23.43
N TYR A 79 13.20 12.75 -23.49
CA TYR A 79 11.90 13.24 -23.04
C TYR A 79 11.57 12.59 -21.70
N ARG A 80 11.36 13.43 -20.68
CA ARG A 80 11.29 13.04 -19.26
C ARG A 80 9.91 13.39 -18.77
N VAL A 81 9.02 12.41 -18.78
CA VAL A 81 7.60 12.59 -18.44
C VAL A 81 7.40 12.32 -16.96
N ALA A 82 6.91 13.31 -16.22
CA ALA A 82 6.37 13.13 -14.88
C ALA A 82 4.85 12.92 -14.95
N LEU A 83 4.42 11.72 -14.58
CA LEU A 83 3.03 11.42 -14.25
C LEU A 83 2.81 11.65 -12.76
N PHE A 84 1.73 12.31 -12.38
CA PHE A 84 1.36 12.49 -10.97
C PHE A 84 -0.16 12.57 -10.83
N PRO A 85 -0.75 12.15 -9.70
CA PRO A 85 -2.18 12.30 -9.48
C PRO A 85 -2.55 13.69 -8.98
N ALA A 86 -3.81 14.07 -9.16
CA ALA A 86 -4.38 15.34 -8.70
C ALA A 86 -4.18 15.56 -7.19
N VAL A 87 -4.15 14.49 -6.37
CA VAL A 87 -3.83 14.57 -4.92
C VAL A 87 -2.46 15.18 -4.65
N LEU A 88 -1.50 15.10 -5.59
CA LEU A 88 -0.21 15.78 -5.44
C LEU A 88 -0.44 17.28 -5.26
N VAL A 89 -1.24 17.88 -6.14
CA VAL A 89 -1.50 19.31 -6.16
C VAL A 89 -2.27 19.75 -4.93
N SER A 90 -3.31 18.99 -4.55
CA SER A 90 -4.21 19.35 -3.46
C SER A 90 -3.59 19.25 -2.05
N GLN A 91 -2.45 18.58 -1.90
CA GLN A 91 -1.80 18.46 -0.57
C GLN A 91 -1.02 19.71 -0.16
N PHE A 92 -0.73 20.61 -1.10
CA PHE A 92 -0.02 21.86 -0.82
C PHE A 92 -0.94 22.91 -0.18
N PRO A 93 -0.40 23.80 0.66
CA PRO A 93 -1.14 24.94 1.20
C PRO A 93 -1.49 25.97 0.11
N GLU A 94 -2.52 26.79 0.35
CA GLU A 94 -3.08 27.75 -0.62
C GLU A 94 -2.08 28.81 -1.12
N ASN A 95 -1.01 29.05 -0.37
CA ASN A 95 0.05 29.98 -0.77
C ASN A 95 1.03 29.39 -1.80
N ILE A 96 0.86 28.14 -2.21
CA ILE A 96 1.61 27.50 -3.29
C ILE A 96 0.65 27.25 -4.46
N SER A 97 0.87 27.94 -5.58
CA SER A 97 0.03 27.79 -6.77
C SER A 97 0.38 26.53 -7.57
N GLU A 98 -0.56 26.08 -8.41
CA GLU A 98 -0.33 24.90 -9.28
C GLU A 98 0.83 25.14 -10.25
N GLU A 99 0.96 26.35 -10.77
CA GLU A 99 2.04 26.74 -11.67
C GLU A 99 3.40 26.67 -10.98
N GLN A 100 3.48 26.99 -9.68
CA GLN A 100 4.71 26.83 -8.91
C GLN A 100 5.10 25.36 -8.76
N ILE A 101 4.12 24.49 -8.48
CA ILE A 101 4.33 23.04 -8.39
C ILE A 101 4.88 22.52 -9.72
N TYR A 102 4.26 22.87 -10.83
CA TYR A 102 4.66 22.39 -12.17
C TYR A 102 6.02 22.95 -12.60
N SER A 103 6.28 24.22 -12.29
CA SER A 103 7.59 24.83 -12.54
C SER A 103 8.70 24.13 -11.78
N VAL A 104 8.46 23.70 -10.52
CA VAL A 104 9.45 22.92 -9.77
C VAL A 104 9.70 21.55 -10.40
N LEU A 105 8.67 20.87 -10.92
CA LEU A 105 8.86 19.61 -11.66
C LEU A 105 9.78 19.80 -12.89
N LYS A 106 9.59 20.90 -13.64
CA LYS A 106 10.50 21.25 -14.75
C LYS A 106 11.92 21.53 -14.26
N GLN A 107 12.08 22.27 -13.16
CA GLN A 107 13.39 22.56 -12.55
C GLN A 107 14.10 21.31 -12.00
N ILE A 108 13.36 20.27 -11.61
CA ILE A 108 13.95 18.98 -11.23
C ILE A 108 14.57 18.30 -12.45
N GLY A 109 14.02 18.53 -13.64
CA GLY A 109 14.53 18.00 -14.90
C GLY A 109 13.46 17.36 -15.77
N PHE A 110 12.18 17.35 -15.39
CA PHE A 110 11.14 16.81 -16.27
C PHE A 110 10.90 17.73 -17.48
N THR A 111 10.77 17.15 -18.67
CA THR A 111 10.43 17.90 -19.89
C THR A 111 8.93 17.99 -20.10
N HIS A 112 8.17 17.04 -19.57
CA HIS A 112 6.71 16.96 -19.68
C HIS A 112 6.09 16.57 -18.34
N THR A 113 4.88 17.04 -18.10
CA THR A 113 4.14 16.83 -16.86
C THR A 113 2.70 16.49 -17.23
N CYS A 114 2.12 15.46 -16.62
CA CYS A 114 0.75 15.05 -16.88
C CYS A 114 0.07 14.55 -15.59
N GLU A 115 -1.13 15.06 -15.32
CA GLU A 115 -2.00 14.52 -14.27
C GLU A 115 -2.59 13.19 -14.74
N VAL A 116 -2.52 12.14 -13.92
CA VAL A 116 -2.91 10.77 -14.34
C VAL A 116 -4.40 10.57 -14.55
N GLU A 117 -5.20 11.54 -14.14
CA GLU A 117 -6.65 11.55 -14.26
C GLU A 117 -7.12 11.90 -15.70
N GLN A 118 -6.25 11.82 -16.70
CA GLN A 118 -6.54 12.21 -18.08
C GLN A 118 -6.24 11.10 -19.08
N PRO A 119 -7.15 10.81 -20.02
CA PRO A 119 -8.57 11.21 -20.09
C PRO A 119 -9.47 10.21 -19.33
N ILE A 120 -9.88 10.53 -18.08
CA ILE A 120 -10.58 9.55 -17.22
C ILE A 120 -11.85 8.94 -17.83
N SER A 121 -12.52 9.63 -18.75
CA SER A 121 -13.72 9.12 -19.44
C SER A 121 -13.44 7.80 -20.15
N VAL A 122 -12.25 7.64 -20.74
CA VAL A 122 -11.82 6.38 -21.37
C VAL A 122 -11.81 5.23 -20.36
N LEU A 123 -11.29 5.45 -19.15
CA LEU A 123 -11.30 4.43 -18.11
C LEU A 123 -12.71 4.14 -17.62
N ILE A 124 -13.53 5.17 -17.38
CA ILE A 124 -14.92 5.02 -16.94
C ILE A 124 -15.71 4.17 -17.93
N ASP A 125 -15.65 4.53 -19.21
CA ASP A 125 -16.38 3.82 -20.27
C ASP A 125 -15.85 2.40 -20.45
N SER A 126 -14.54 2.20 -20.32
CA SER A 126 -13.92 0.87 -20.37
C SER A 126 -14.34 -0.04 -19.21
N ILE A 127 -14.56 0.50 -18.01
CA ILE A 127 -15.08 -0.27 -16.87
C ILE A 127 -16.59 -0.55 -17.04
N LYS A 128 -17.35 0.39 -17.59
CA LYS A 128 -18.77 0.18 -17.90
C LYS A 128 -18.96 -0.89 -18.98
N ASP A 129 -18.14 -0.87 -20.03
CA ASP A 129 -18.11 -1.89 -21.06
C ASP A 129 -17.77 -3.26 -20.47
N PHE A 130 -16.74 -3.33 -19.61
CA PHE A 130 -16.43 -4.56 -18.86
C PHE A 130 -17.65 -5.06 -18.09
N ALA A 131 -18.28 -4.20 -17.29
CA ALA A 131 -19.43 -4.56 -16.46
C ALA A 131 -20.65 -5.05 -17.25
N GLN A 132 -20.84 -4.58 -18.49
CA GLN A 132 -22.00 -4.89 -19.32
C GLN A 132 -21.76 -6.07 -20.26
N ASN A 133 -20.56 -6.19 -20.83
CA ASN A 133 -20.28 -7.05 -21.97
C ASN A 133 -19.25 -8.15 -21.68
N GLU A 134 -18.39 -7.99 -20.67
CA GLU A 134 -17.30 -8.93 -20.37
C GLU A 134 -17.49 -9.64 -19.01
N TYR A 135 -18.18 -9.01 -18.06
CA TYR A 135 -18.35 -9.54 -16.71
C TYR A 135 -19.33 -10.71 -16.67
N ASP A 136 -18.84 -11.88 -16.26
CA ASP A 136 -19.58 -13.13 -16.23
C ASP A 136 -19.78 -13.72 -14.82
N SER A 137 -19.24 -13.03 -13.80
CA SER A 137 -19.26 -13.47 -12.40
C SER A 137 -20.43 -12.88 -11.60
N GLU A 138 -20.63 -13.34 -10.36
CA GLU A 138 -21.68 -12.81 -9.49
C GLU A 138 -21.35 -11.38 -9.04
N LYS A 139 -22.36 -10.52 -8.87
CA LYS A 139 -22.16 -9.18 -8.32
C LYS A 139 -21.77 -9.24 -6.83
N PRO A 140 -21.06 -8.24 -6.28
CA PRO A 140 -20.68 -6.95 -6.88
C PRO A 140 -19.42 -7.04 -7.74
N ILE A 141 -19.28 -6.09 -8.66
CA ILE A 141 -18.00 -5.80 -9.33
C ILE A 141 -17.12 -4.97 -8.37
N ILE A 142 -15.89 -5.38 -8.16
CA ILE A 142 -14.94 -4.73 -7.21
C ILE A 142 -13.91 -3.92 -7.99
N SER A 143 -13.74 -2.64 -7.63
CA SER A 143 -12.72 -1.77 -8.22
C SER A 143 -11.29 -2.34 -8.07
N SER A 144 -10.49 -2.21 -9.13
CA SER A 144 -9.07 -2.59 -9.17
C SER A 144 -8.11 -1.42 -8.94
N PHE A 145 -8.61 -0.18 -8.76
CA PHE A 145 -7.73 1.00 -8.73
C PHE A 145 -6.74 0.99 -7.55
N CYS A 146 -7.17 0.51 -6.37
CA CYS A 146 -6.32 0.38 -5.19
C CYS A 146 -5.53 -0.95 -5.21
N PRO A 147 -4.21 -0.93 -5.50
CA PRO A 147 -3.43 -2.16 -5.65
C PRO A 147 -3.27 -2.94 -4.33
N ALA A 148 -3.31 -2.24 -3.19
CA ALA A 148 -3.30 -2.89 -1.88
C ALA A 148 -4.56 -3.73 -1.65
N THR A 149 -5.72 -3.26 -2.12
CA THR A 149 -6.97 -4.02 -2.05
C THR A 149 -6.95 -5.20 -3.02
N VAL A 150 -6.48 -5.01 -4.26
CA VAL A 150 -6.31 -6.12 -5.24
C VAL A 150 -5.45 -7.23 -4.63
N ARG A 151 -4.30 -6.89 -4.06
CA ARG A 151 -3.42 -7.86 -3.39
C ARG A 151 -4.05 -8.48 -2.14
N LEU A 152 -4.86 -7.71 -1.39
CA LEU A 152 -5.61 -8.24 -0.24
C LEU A 152 -6.63 -9.30 -0.69
N VAL A 153 -7.38 -9.04 -1.76
CA VAL A 153 -8.32 -10.01 -2.35
C VAL A 153 -7.56 -11.26 -2.78
N GLN A 154 -6.47 -11.14 -3.54
CA GLN A 154 -5.66 -12.30 -3.95
C GLN A 154 -5.18 -13.16 -2.76
N VAL A 155 -4.81 -12.53 -1.65
CA VAL A 155 -4.11 -13.18 -0.54
C VAL A 155 -5.06 -13.70 0.54
N LYS A 156 -6.08 -12.92 0.91
CA LYS A 156 -7.00 -13.22 2.02
C LYS A 156 -8.38 -13.68 1.55
N TYR A 157 -8.85 -13.22 0.39
CA TYR A 157 -10.18 -13.54 -0.16
C TYR A 157 -10.10 -14.07 -1.60
N PRO A 158 -9.34 -15.15 -1.84
CA PRO A 158 -9.03 -15.61 -3.20
C PRO A 158 -10.26 -16.01 -4.01
N ALA A 159 -11.39 -16.35 -3.37
CA ALA A 159 -12.65 -16.63 -4.08
C ALA A 159 -13.25 -15.37 -4.73
N LEU A 160 -12.86 -14.17 -4.28
CA LEU A 160 -13.37 -12.90 -4.80
C LEU A 160 -12.50 -12.31 -5.93
N THR A 161 -11.49 -13.03 -6.43
CA THR A 161 -10.62 -12.50 -7.51
C THR A 161 -11.37 -12.26 -8.80
N ASP A 162 -12.39 -13.08 -9.09
CA ASP A 162 -13.20 -12.98 -10.31
C ASP A 162 -14.17 -11.80 -10.29
N HIS A 163 -14.38 -11.19 -9.11
CA HIS A 163 -15.14 -9.96 -8.96
C HIS A 163 -14.35 -8.70 -9.35
N LEU A 164 -13.03 -8.78 -9.49
CA LEU A 164 -12.18 -7.62 -9.73
C LEU A 164 -12.33 -7.09 -11.16
N VAL A 165 -12.43 -5.76 -11.29
CA VAL A 165 -12.36 -5.08 -12.59
C VAL A 165 -11.06 -5.42 -13.30
N LEU A 166 -11.15 -5.94 -14.53
CA LEU A 166 -10.00 -6.28 -15.36
C LEU A 166 -9.56 -5.10 -16.24
N ARG A 167 -9.36 -3.95 -15.61
CA ARG A 167 -8.82 -2.73 -16.22
C ARG A 167 -7.68 -2.15 -15.41
N ASN A 168 -6.72 -1.55 -16.12
CA ASN A 168 -5.60 -0.81 -15.57
C ASN A 168 -6.03 0.45 -14.82
N ALA A 169 -5.11 0.99 -14.01
CA ALA A 169 -5.36 2.17 -13.21
C ALA A 169 -5.07 3.47 -14.00
N PRO A 170 -5.55 4.65 -13.54
CA PRO A 170 -5.37 5.92 -14.25
C PRO A 170 -3.93 6.25 -14.67
N HIS A 171 -2.93 5.85 -13.89
CA HIS A 171 -1.53 6.07 -14.27
C HIS A 171 -1.08 5.33 -15.53
N ASP A 172 -1.64 4.15 -15.82
CA ASP A 172 -1.35 3.40 -17.05
C ASP A 172 -2.10 4.04 -18.22
N LEU A 173 -3.35 4.46 -18.00
CA LEU A 173 -4.11 5.25 -18.99
C LEU A 173 -3.34 6.49 -19.40
N ALA A 174 -2.91 7.30 -18.44
CA ALA A 174 -2.16 8.52 -18.69
C ALA A 174 -0.81 8.24 -19.36
N ALA A 175 -0.16 7.13 -19.03
CA ALA A 175 1.07 6.72 -19.70
C ALA A 175 0.83 6.39 -21.18
N TRP A 176 -0.21 5.63 -21.51
CA TRP A 176 -0.59 5.37 -22.90
C TRP A 176 -1.01 6.64 -23.63
N TYR A 177 -1.80 7.49 -22.98
CA TYR A 177 -2.23 8.78 -23.52
C TYR A 177 -1.04 9.69 -23.84
N VAL A 178 -0.08 9.83 -22.93
CA VAL A 178 1.12 10.64 -23.19
C VAL A 178 1.97 10.04 -24.32
N ARG A 179 2.13 8.70 -24.40
CA ARG A 179 2.84 8.08 -25.54
C ARG A 179 2.17 8.39 -26.87
N MET A 180 0.84 8.33 -26.93
CA MET A 180 0.06 8.69 -28.12
C MET A 180 0.31 10.15 -28.51
N ARG A 181 0.22 11.09 -27.55
CA ARG A 181 0.45 12.52 -27.77
C ARG A 181 1.87 12.84 -28.24
N LEU A 182 2.88 12.20 -27.64
CA LEU A 182 4.27 12.36 -28.08
C LEU A 182 4.47 11.86 -29.51
N ALA A 183 3.85 10.74 -29.89
CA ALA A 183 3.91 10.24 -31.26
C ALA A 183 3.25 11.21 -32.26
N GLU A 184 2.14 11.85 -31.91
CA GLU A 184 1.49 12.90 -32.72
C GLU A 184 2.40 14.13 -32.92
N GLU A 185 3.25 14.44 -31.94
CA GLU A 185 4.27 15.49 -32.02
C GLU A 185 5.53 15.06 -32.81
N GLY A 186 5.55 13.84 -33.35
CA GLY A 186 6.69 13.29 -34.09
C GLY A 186 7.86 12.84 -33.21
N ILE A 187 7.62 12.64 -31.92
CA ILE A 187 8.61 12.14 -30.96
C ILE A 187 8.58 10.61 -30.96
N ASP A 188 9.75 9.98 -31.10
CA ASP A 188 9.88 8.53 -30.95
C ASP A 188 9.54 8.12 -29.50
N PRO A 189 8.55 7.22 -29.29
CA PRO A 189 8.19 6.77 -27.94
C PRO A 189 9.35 6.12 -27.16
N SER A 190 10.40 5.64 -27.83
CA SER A 190 11.58 5.07 -27.18
C SER A 190 12.53 6.13 -26.60
N ASP A 191 12.45 7.38 -27.07
CA ASP A 191 13.20 8.52 -26.52
C ASP A 191 12.57 9.06 -25.22
N ALA A 192 11.36 8.59 -24.88
CA ALA A 192 10.58 9.06 -23.74
C ALA A 192 10.60 8.07 -22.57
N GLY A 193 11.02 8.56 -21.41
CA GLY A 193 10.92 7.85 -20.13
C GLY A 193 9.75 8.38 -19.32
N ILE A 194 8.90 7.47 -18.84
CA ILE A 194 7.69 7.79 -18.08
C ILE A 194 7.90 7.45 -16.61
N PHE A 195 7.82 8.46 -15.75
CA PHE A 195 8.05 8.33 -14.32
C PHE A 195 6.80 8.70 -13.53
N TYR A 196 6.32 7.80 -12.68
CA TYR A 196 5.12 8.03 -11.88
C TYR A 196 5.46 8.44 -10.45
N ILE A 197 4.96 9.61 -10.05
CA ILE A 197 5.04 10.17 -8.70
C ILE A 197 3.84 9.67 -7.92
N THR A 198 4.04 8.74 -6.97
CA THR A 198 2.94 8.01 -6.35
C THR A 198 2.81 8.21 -4.83
N PRO A 199 1.59 8.29 -4.28
CA PRO A 199 1.36 8.40 -2.84
C PRO A 199 1.40 7.03 -2.12
N CYS A 200 1.68 5.92 -2.83
CA CYS A 200 1.36 4.57 -2.38
C CYS A 200 2.49 3.56 -2.63
N ALA A 201 2.94 2.85 -1.58
CA ALA A 201 3.91 1.75 -1.71
C ALA A 201 3.38 0.58 -2.56
N ALA A 202 2.12 0.18 -2.39
CA ALA A 202 1.52 -0.89 -3.18
C ALA A 202 1.49 -0.57 -4.68
N LYS A 203 1.49 0.71 -5.06
CA LYS A 203 1.55 1.12 -6.47
C LYS A 203 2.96 0.99 -7.05
N ILE A 204 4.00 1.29 -6.26
CA ILE A 204 5.40 0.96 -6.61
C ILE A 204 5.54 -0.54 -6.87
N ALA A 205 4.97 -1.33 -5.96
CA ALA A 205 5.00 -2.78 -6.04
C ALA A 205 4.22 -3.30 -7.27
N ALA A 206 3.08 -2.68 -7.62
CA ALA A 206 2.32 -3.00 -8.82
C ALA A 206 3.05 -2.61 -10.11
N VAL A 207 3.80 -1.52 -10.15
CA VAL A 207 4.59 -1.17 -11.35
C VAL A 207 5.77 -2.13 -11.56
N LYS A 208 6.47 -2.50 -10.47
CA LYS A 208 7.61 -3.43 -10.53
C LYS A 208 7.21 -4.90 -10.70
N SER A 209 6.02 -5.28 -10.26
CA SER A 209 5.43 -6.61 -10.46
C SER A 209 3.92 -6.48 -10.70
N PRO A 210 3.53 -6.15 -11.94
CA PRO A 210 2.13 -5.90 -12.29
C PRO A 210 1.29 -7.16 -12.20
N VAL A 211 0.01 -6.96 -11.88
CA VAL A 211 -0.99 -8.01 -11.75
C VAL A 211 -1.82 -8.01 -13.03
N GLY A 212 -1.87 -9.14 -13.74
CA GLY A 212 -2.59 -9.24 -15.01
C GLY A 212 -1.80 -8.78 -16.23
N GLU A 213 -0.54 -8.37 -16.06
CA GLU A 213 0.34 -7.91 -17.16
C GLU A 213 1.76 -8.48 -17.02
N LYS A 214 2.54 -8.42 -18.11
CA LYS A 214 3.94 -8.86 -18.11
C LYS A 214 4.92 -7.79 -17.65
N LYS A 215 4.63 -6.52 -17.95
CA LYS A 215 5.48 -5.37 -17.67
C LYS A 215 4.63 -4.11 -17.65
N SER A 216 4.89 -3.20 -16.71
CA SER A 216 4.27 -1.87 -16.71
C SER A 216 4.81 -1.01 -17.85
N ILE A 217 3.97 -0.09 -18.33
CA ILE A 217 4.33 0.97 -19.27
C ILE A 217 5.17 2.08 -18.61
N VAL A 218 5.16 2.17 -17.28
CA VAL A 218 5.91 3.15 -16.50
C VAL A 218 7.36 2.68 -16.32
N ASP A 219 8.33 3.55 -16.63
CA ASP A 219 9.77 3.26 -16.61
C ASP A 219 10.42 3.47 -15.25
N GLY A 220 9.80 4.27 -14.37
CA GLY A 220 10.28 4.52 -13.02
C GLY A 220 9.22 5.07 -12.05
N ILE A 221 9.48 4.92 -10.76
CA ILE A 221 8.58 5.33 -9.69
C ILE A 221 9.32 6.26 -8.72
N ILE A 222 8.62 7.33 -8.30
CA ILE A 222 9.14 8.33 -7.38
C ILE A 222 8.18 8.48 -6.19
N ASN A 223 8.73 8.53 -4.97
CA ASN A 223 7.90 8.78 -3.78
C ASN A 223 7.38 10.21 -3.80
N MET A 224 6.07 10.35 -3.60
CA MET A 224 5.43 11.66 -3.56
C MET A 224 5.98 12.59 -2.48
N SER A 225 6.41 12.05 -1.33
CA SER A 225 7.02 12.81 -0.24
C SER A 225 8.32 13.50 -0.66
N GLU A 226 9.12 12.88 -1.53
CA GLU A 226 10.33 13.51 -2.05
C GLU A 226 10.00 14.71 -2.93
N ILE A 227 9.02 14.58 -3.82
CA ILE A 227 8.56 15.68 -4.67
C ILE A 227 7.94 16.80 -3.82
N TYR A 228 7.12 16.45 -2.83
CA TYR A 228 6.53 17.41 -1.90
C TYR A 228 7.61 18.26 -1.22
N ASN A 229 8.63 17.61 -0.65
CA ASN A 229 9.72 18.30 0.03
C ASN A 229 10.50 19.23 -0.93
N ARG A 230 10.75 18.79 -2.16
CA ARG A 230 11.42 19.61 -3.18
C ARG A 230 10.58 20.83 -3.56
N VAL A 231 9.27 20.68 -3.75
CA VAL A 231 8.35 21.80 -4.02
C VAL A 231 8.31 22.77 -2.84
N MET A 232 8.09 22.29 -1.61
CA MET A 232 8.08 23.15 -0.42
C MET A 232 9.39 23.94 -0.25
N SER A 233 10.53 23.33 -0.59
CA SER A 233 11.84 23.99 -0.49
C SER A 233 12.12 25.05 -1.57
N LYS A 234 11.50 24.93 -2.75
CA LYS A 234 11.81 25.76 -3.94
C LYS A 234 10.71 26.75 -4.31
N ALA A 235 9.45 26.47 -3.97
CA ALA A 235 8.30 27.27 -4.41
C ALA A 235 8.34 28.72 -3.86
N THR A 236 8.84 28.94 -2.65
CA THR A 236 8.93 30.27 -2.02
C THR A 236 9.96 31.20 -2.65
N GLY A 237 10.91 30.67 -3.43
CA GLY A 237 11.91 31.46 -4.17
C GLY A 237 11.64 31.60 -5.66
N ALA A 238 10.55 31.02 -6.17
CA ALA A 238 10.24 30.97 -7.60
C ALA A 238 9.61 32.30 -8.08
N ASN A 239 10.42 33.33 -8.25
CA ASN A 239 10.09 34.50 -9.06
C ASN A 239 10.58 34.24 -10.49
N GLY A 240 9.79 33.54 -11.31
CA GLY A 240 10.18 33.15 -12.66
C GLY A 240 8.98 32.77 -13.54
N ALA A 241 9.25 32.47 -14.82
CA ALA A 241 8.23 32.10 -15.80
C ALA A 241 7.41 30.90 -15.30
N PHE A 242 6.11 31.13 -15.13
CA PHE A 242 5.15 30.12 -14.69
C PHE A 242 4.90 29.13 -15.83
N HIS A 243 5.10 27.84 -15.55
CA HIS A 243 4.75 26.75 -16.47
C HIS A 243 3.43 26.11 -16.05
N THR A 244 2.52 25.93 -17.00
CA THR A 244 1.34 25.08 -16.85
C THR A 244 1.67 23.65 -17.28
N CYS A 245 0.81 22.70 -16.93
CA CYS A 245 0.94 21.30 -17.36
C CYS A 245 0.68 21.25 -18.87
N ASP A 246 1.67 20.74 -19.63
CA ASP A 246 1.58 20.65 -21.11
C ASP A 246 0.41 19.77 -21.57
N CYS A 247 -0.14 18.95 -20.68
CA CYS A 247 -1.20 17.98 -20.97
C CYS A 247 -2.47 18.23 -20.16
N ARG A 248 -2.85 19.49 -19.83
CA ARG A 248 -4.04 19.80 -18.99
C ARG A 248 -5.40 19.79 -19.73
N HIS A 249 -5.44 19.30 -20.96
CA HIS A 249 -6.61 19.46 -21.84
C HIS A 249 -7.83 18.61 -21.45
N GLU A 250 -7.61 17.46 -20.82
CA GLU A 250 -8.63 16.44 -20.55
C GLU A 250 -8.90 16.23 -19.05
N ILE A 251 -8.36 17.08 -18.14
CA ILE A 251 -8.69 16.99 -16.72
C ILE A 251 -10.16 17.35 -16.58
N SER A 252 -10.86 16.49 -15.87
CA SER A 252 -12.25 16.69 -15.48
C SER A 252 -12.43 16.68 -13.97
N ARG A 253 -13.60 17.17 -13.54
CA ARG A 253 -14.09 17.06 -12.17
C ARG A 253 -14.06 15.61 -11.69
N GLU A 254 -14.60 14.68 -12.48
CA GLU A 254 -14.65 13.25 -12.17
C GLU A 254 -13.23 12.67 -12.05
N GLY A 255 -12.32 13.12 -12.93
CA GLY A 255 -10.92 12.73 -12.88
C GLY A 255 -10.28 13.16 -11.57
N ILE A 256 -10.35 14.45 -11.23
CA ILE A 256 -9.78 14.99 -9.99
C ILE A 256 -10.30 14.24 -8.76
N LEU A 257 -11.60 13.90 -8.73
CA LEU A 257 -12.19 13.21 -7.59
C LEU A 257 -11.89 11.71 -7.54
N TRP A 258 -11.41 11.09 -8.63
CA TRP A 258 -11.21 9.64 -8.75
C TRP A 258 -10.37 9.03 -7.62
N SER A 259 -9.41 9.80 -7.13
CA SER A 259 -8.45 9.39 -6.10
C SER A 259 -9.01 9.46 -4.66
N LEU A 260 -10.15 10.11 -4.46
CA LEU A 260 -10.85 10.23 -3.19
C LEU A 260 -11.94 9.16 -3.05
N PRO A 261 -12.46 8.90 -1.84
CA PRO A 261 -13.64 8.09 -1.65
C PRO A 261 -14.83 8.63 -2.46
N GLU A 262 -15.68 7.72 -2.93
CA GLU A 262 -16.82 8.00 -3.81
C GLU A 262 -16.46 8.51 -5.22
N GLY A 263 -15.18 8.66 -5.53
CA GLY A 263 -14.70 9.12 -6.84
C GLY A 263 -15.05 8.15 -7.96
N GLU A 264 -14.83 6.85 -7.76
CA GLU A 264 -15.22 5.82 -8.73
C GLU A 264 -16.72 5.57 -8.70
N LYS A 265 -17.26 5.36 -7.48
CA LYS A 265 -18.68 5.10 -7.24
C LYS A 265 -19.58 6.09 -7.98
N ALA A 266 -19.23 7.38 -8.00
CA ALA A 266 -20.02 8.42 -8.67
C ALA A 266 -20.18 8.22 -10.19
N ALA A 267 -19.31 7.43 -10.83
CA ALA A 267 -19.37 7.15 -12.26
C ALA A 267 -20.31 5.98 -12.62
N PHE A 268 -20.76 5.20 -11.64
CA PHE A 268 -21.55 3.99 -11.84
C PHE A 268 -22.98 4.14 -11.30
N GLU A 269 -23.95 3.76 -12.12
CA GLU A 269 -25.36 3.72 -11.72
C GLU A 269 -25.67 2.45 -10.89
N GLY A 270 -26.78 2.47 -10.15
CA GLY A 270 -27.21 1.33 -9.33
C GLY A 270 -26.78 1.43 -7.87
N LYS A 271 -26.83 0.29 -7.16
CA LYS A 271 -26.48 0.18 -5.75
C LYS A 271 -24.96 0.05 -5.61
N SER A 272 -24.28 1.18 -5.50
CA SER A 272 -22.81 1.21 -5.38
C SER A 272 -22.38 1.62 -3.97
N LEU A 273 -21.34 0.96 -3.44
CA LEU A 273 -20.78 1.25 -2.12
C LEU A 273 -19.31 1.69 -2.24
N SER A 274 -18.93 2.72 -1.47
CA SER A 274 -17.55 3.17 -1.32
C SER A 274 -17.09 2.92 0.10
N VAL A 275 -15.94 2.27 0.26
CA VAL A 275 -15.38 1.86 1.55
C VAL A 275 -13.89 2.20 1.55
N ASP A 276 -13.47 2.93 2.55
CA ASP A 276 -12.08 3.30 2.74
C ASP A 276 -11.56 2.94 4.14
N GLY A 277 -10.24 2.82 4.24
CA GLY A 277 -9.56 2.29 5.42
C GLY A 277 -9.51 0.76 5.44
N MET A 278 -8.30 0.22 5.59
CA MET A 278 -8.02 -1.21 5.52
C MET A 278 -8.91 -2.07 6.43
N HIS A 279 -9.20 -1.60 7.64
CA HIS A 279 -10.08 -2.32 8.56
C HIS A 279 -11.52 -2.43 8.04
N ASN A 280 -12.07 -1.36 7.47
CA ASN A 280 -13.42 -1.36 6.92
C ASN A 280 -13.49 -2.20 5.64
N VAL A 281 -12.47 -2.11 4.78
CA VAL A 281 -12.34 -2.95 3.58
C VAL A 281 -12.37 -4.43 3.94
N ILE A 282 -11.60 -4.85 4.95
CA ILE A 282 -11.60 -6.24 5.44
C ILE A 282 -12.98 -6.68 5.91
N ARG A 283 -13.66 -5.85 6.71
CA ARG A 283 -14.99 -6.18 7.23
C ARG A 283 -16.02 -6.33 6.10
N ILE A 284 -15.93 -5.51 5.06
CA ILE A 284 -16.85 -5.60 3.92
C ILE A 284 -16.54 -6.83 3.07
N LEU A 285 -15.27 -7.15 2.84
CA LEU A 285 -14.88 -8.38 2.12
C LEU A 285 -15.27 -9.65 2.88
N GLU A 286 -15.14 -9.68 4.21
CA GLU A 286 -15.61 -10.80 5.06
C GLU A 286 -17.12 -11.00 4.92
N ARG A 287 -17.90 -9.92 5.02
CA ARG A 287 -19.36 -10.00 4.84
C ARG A 287 -19.76 -10.39 3.43
N LEU A 288 -18.97 -9.98 2.42
CA LEU A 288 -19.21 -10.39 1.04
C LEU A 288 -18.99 -11.90 0.87
N GLU A 289 -17.89 -12.45 1.39
CA GLU A 289 -17.57 -13.88 1.34
C GLU A 289 -18.59 -14.73 2.14
N ASP A 290 -19.10 -14.21 3.25
CA ASP A 290 -20.13 -14.87 4.08
C ASP A 290 -21.55 -14.77 3.47
N GLY A 291 -21.75 -14.00 2.39
CA GLY A 291 -23.07 -13.72 1.83
C GLY A 291 -23.95 -12.82 2.71
N ASP A 292 -23.36 -12.07 3.65
CA ASP A 292 -24.02 -11.12 4.57
C ASP A 292 -23.95 -9.66 4.06
N LEU A 293 -24.11 -9.46 2.76
CA LEU A 293 -24.29 -8.13 2.17
C LEU A 293 -25.58 -8.07 1.37
N PRO A 294 -26.26 -6.91 1.37
CA PRO A 294 -27.34 -6.69 0.42
C PRO A 294 -26.78 -6.70 -1.00
N ASP A 295 -27.65 -6.88 -2.00
CA ASP A 295 -27.27 -6.78 -3.41
C ASP A 295 -26.60 -5.42 -3.68
N ILE A 296 -25.33 -5.47 -4.08
CA ILE A 296 -24.50 -4.33 -4.47
C ILE A 296 -24.04 -4.57 -5.91
N ASP A 297 -24.10 -3.54 -6.74
CA ASP A 297 -23.67 -3.61 -8.14
C ASP A 297 -22.17 -3.37 -8.28
N PHE A 298 -21.66 -2.34 -7.60
CA PHE A 298 -20.26 -1.92 -7.68
C PHE A 298 -19.70 -1.58 -6.29
N LEU A 299 -18.48 -2.04 -6.03
CA LEU A 299 -17.79 -1.88 -4.76
C LEU A 299 -16.45 -1.17 -4.96
N GLU A 300 -16.40 0.10 -4.57
CA GLU A 300 -15.17 0.89 -4.51
C GLU A 300 -14.46 0.64 -3.17
N LEU A 301 -13.23 0.14 -3.21
CA LEU A 301 -12.45 -0.20 -2.01
C LEU A 301 -11.10 0.51 -1.97
N ARG A 302 -10.84 1.24 -0.89
CA ARG A 302 -9.59 1.97 -0.64
C ARG A 302 -8.90 1.49 0.64
N ALA A 303 -7.65 1.08 0.53
CA ALA A 303 -6.87 0.67 1.70
C ALA A 303 -6.62 1.80 2.72
N CYS A 304 -6.58 3.05 2.27
CA CYS A 304 -6.26 4.21 3.11
C CYS A 304 -7.53 5.01 3.43
N GLU A 305 -7.62 5.56 4.64
CA GLU A 305 -8.67 6.50 5.04
C GLU A 305 -8.52 7.81 4.25
N GLU A 306 -9.62 8.40 3.77
CA GLU A 306 -9.65 9.51 2.79
C GLU A 306 -9.04 9.14 1.42
N GLY A 307 -9.11 7.86 1.04
CA GLY A 307 -8.60 7.39 -0.26
C GLY A 307 -7.10 7.65 -0.43
N CYS A 308 -6.67 8.08 -1.62
CA CYS A 308 -5.26 8.37 -1.87
C CYS A 308 -4.73 9.59 -1.11
N ALA A 309 -5.60 10.51 -0.64
CA ALA A 309 -5.20 11.64 0.19
C ALA A 309 -4.65 11.20 1.55
N GLY A 310 -5.04 10.03 2.04
CA GLY A 310 -4.47 9.40 3.22
C GLY A 310 -3.25 8.53 2.96
N GLY A 311 -2.75 8.42 1.72
CA GLY A 311 -1.64 7.55 1.34
C GLY A 311 -0.37 7.73 2.19
N ILE A 312 0.41 6.67 2.42
CA ILE A 312 1.57 6.73 3.34
C ILE A 312 2.70 7.65 2.87
N MET A 313 2.75 8.01 1.57
CA MET A 313 3.73 8.96 1.03
C MET A 313 3.19 10.38 0.90
N MET A 314 1.97 10.65 1.37
CA MET A 314 1.43 12.00 1.50
C MET A 314 2.08 12.72 2.67
N THR A 315 2.43 13.99 2.50
CA THR A 315 2.97 14.82 3.60
C THR A 315 1.94 15.81 4.13
N GLY A 316 1.00 16.22 3.28
CA GLY A 316 -0.15 17.04 3.69
C GLY A 316 -1.09 16.30 4.64
N ASN A 317 -1.85 17.05 5.44
CA ASN A 317 -2.94 16.46 6.23
C ASN A 317 -4.01 15.91 5.28
N ARG A 318 -4.40 14.65 5.47
CA ARG A 318 -5.35 13.96 4.57
C ARG A 318 -6.70 14.66 4.42
N PHE A 319 -7.26 15.20 5.50
CA PHE A 319 -8.57 15.84 5.48
C PHE A 319 -8.52 17.19 4.76
N LEU A 320 -7.48 17.98 5.02
CA LEU A 320 -7.25 19.24 4.29
C LEU A 320 -6.95 18.99 2.81
N THR A 321 -6.23 17.91 2.50
CA THR A 321 -5.94 17.51 1.12
C THR A 321 -7.22 17.14 0.38
N ALA A 322 -8.08 16.31 0.99
CA ALA A 322 -9.36 15.92 0.43
C ALA A 322 -10.28 17.14 0.22
N ASP A 323 -10.42 18.02 1.22
CA ASP A 323 -11.21 19.26 1.12
C ASP A 323 -10.73 20.17 -0.02
N ARG A 324 -9.42 20.40 -0.13
CA ARG A 324 -8.84 21.19 -1.23
C ARG A 324 -9.07 20.54 -2.58
N GLN A 325 -9.05 19.22 -2.66
CA GLN A 325 -9.27 18.51 -3.91
C GLN A 325 -10.71 18.55 -4.37
N HIS A 326 -11.68 18.46 -3.43
CA HIS A 326 -13.08 18.74 -3.74
C HIS A 326 -13.27 20.16 -4.27
N LYS A 327 -12.73 21.17 -3.58
CA LYS A 327 -12.77 22.57 -4.03
C LYS A 327 -12.12 22.75 -5.40
N ARG A 328 -10.97 22.11 -5.63
CA ARG A 328 -10.28 22.13 -6.92
C ARG A 328 -11.18 21.57 -8.03
N ALA A 329 -11.82 20.42 -7.80
CA ALA A 329 -12.67 19.74 -8.77
C ALA A 329 -13.89 20.58 -9.21
N GLU A 330 -14.36 21.51 -8.36
CA GLU A 330 -15.44 22.43 -8.71
C GLU A 330 -15.07 23.39 -9.85
N THR A 331 -13.78 23.72 -9.99
CA THR A 331 -13.28 24.68 -10.99
C THR A 331 -13.02 24.06 -12.37
N PHE A 332 -13.14 22.74 -12.50
CA PHE A 332 -12.91 22.01 -13.75
C PHE A 332 -14.22 21.54 -14.40
N PRO A 333 -14.24 21.39 -15.74
CA PRO A 333 -15.39 20.87 -16.46
C PRO A 333 -15.64 19.40 -16.11
N LYS A 334 -16.84 18.90 -16.43
CA LYS A 334 -17.12 17.46 -16.38
C LYS A 334 -16.36 16.71 -17.48
N ALA A 335 -16.16 15.43 -17.28
CA ALA A 335 -15.50 14.54 -18.22
C ALA A 335 -16.19 14.60 -19.59
N GLN A 336 -15.39 14.82 -20.63
CA GLN A 336 -15.86 14.85 -22.01
C GLN A 336 -15.92 13.43 -22.58
N SER A 337 -16.55 13.29 -23.75
CA SER A 337 -16.70 12.01 -24.43
C SER A 337 -15.34 11.36 -24.73
N SER A 338 -15.26 10.05 -24.56
CA SER A 338 -14.12 9.21 -24.93
C SER A 338 -14.01 8.92 -26.44
N ALA A 339 -14.86 9.53 -27.27
CA ALA A 339 -14.91 9.27 -28.71
C ALA A 339 -13.57 9.59 -29.41
N GLY A 340 -13.08 8.65 -30.23
CA GLY A 340 -11.80 8.77 -30.93
C GLY A 340 -10.59 8.31 -30.11
N MET A 341 -10.80 7.75 -28.92
CA MET A 341 -9.75 7.21 -28.04
C MET A 341 -9.91 5.70 -27.80
N GLU A 342 -10.53 4.99 -28.74
CA GLU A 342 -10.85 3.55 -28.61
C GLU A 342 -9.58 2.69 -28.44
N GLU A 343 -8.48 3.09 -29.08
CA GLU A 343 -7.19 2.40 -28.92
C GLU A 343 -6.72 2.43 -27.45
N LEU A 344 -6.92 3.54 -26.73
CA LEU A 344 -6.53 3.64 -25.33
C LEU A 344 -7.35 2.67 -24.48
N ALA A 345 -8.65 2.53 -24.73
CA ALA A 345 -9.52 1.62 -23.99
C ALA A 345 -9.06 0.16 -24.11
N GLU A 346 -8.62 -0.26 -25.30
CA GLU A 346 -8.06 -1.60 -25.54
C GLU A 346 -6.75 -1.84 -24.76
N LYS A 347 -5.89 -0.82 -24.65
CA LYS A 347 -4.63 -0.91 -23.87
C LYS A 347 -4.85 -1.02 -22.36
N LEU A 348 -6.07 -0.75 -21.87
CA LEU A 348 -6.39 -0.85 -20.44
C LEU A 348 -6.78 -2.26 -20.00
N ARG A 349 -7.09 -3.16 -20.92
CA ARG A 349 -7.50 -4.54 -20.59
C ARG A 349 -6.32 -5.32 -19.98
N ILE A 350 -6.56 -5.98 -18.85
CA ILE A 350 -5.59 -6.88 -18.22
C ILE A 350 -6.05 -8.33 -18.23
N ALA A 351 -5.11 -9.26 -18.07
CA ALA A 351 -5.44 -10.67 -17.88
C ALA A 351 -6.11 -10.90 -16.51
N PRO A 352 -6.89 -11.99 -16.35
CA PRO A 352 -7.55 -12.33 -15.10
C PRO A 352 -6.58 -12.37 -13.91
N VAL A 353 -6.99 -11.72 -12.82
CA VAL A 353 -6.22 -11.66 -11.58
C VAL A 353 -6.21 -13.03 -10.90
N GLN A 354 -5.03 -13.64 -10.78
CA GLN A 354 -4.92 -14.98 -10.20
C GLN A 354 -4.92 -14.95 -8.66
N PRO A 355 -5.58 -15.90 -7.99
CA PRO A 355 -5.53 -16.03 -6.53
C PRO A 355 -4.13 -16.40 -6.03
N ARG A 356 -3.80 -15.94 -4.81
CA ARG A 356 -2.50 -16.16 -4.13
C ARG A 356 -2.69 -16.40 -2.62
N PRO A 357 -3.37 -17.50 -2.23
CA PRO A 357 -3.80 -17.71 -0.85
C PRO A 357 -2.63 -17.64 0.16
N MET A 358 -2.83 -16.88 1.25
CA MET A 358 -1.86 -16.70 2.34
C MET A 358 -1.46 -17.99 3.07
N VAL A 359 -2.34 -19.01 3.01
CA VAL A 359 -2.13 -20.32 3.62
C VAL A 359 -1.40 -21.21 2.62
N HIS A 360 -0.13 -20.93 2.40
CA HIS A 360 0.81 -21.83 1.73
C HIS A 360 1.71 -22.46 2.79
N LEU A 361 1.21 -23.51 3.46
CA LEU A 361 1.96 -24.26 4.48
C LEU A 361 2.95 -25.25 3.85
N ASP A 362 2.67 -25.69 2.64
CA ASP A 362 3.52 -26.55 1.81
C ASP A 362 3.19 -26.30 0.32
N THR A 363 4.10 -26.67 -0.58
CA THR A 363 3.82 -26.67 -2.03
C THR A 363 2.97 -27.87 -2.44
N ASP A 364 3.00 -28.94 -1.64
CA ASP A 364 2.19 -30.13 -1.80
C ASP A 364 0.86 -29.96 -1.05
N MET A 365 -0.27 -30.11 -1.76
CA MET A 365 -1.61 -29.88 -1.19
C MET A 365 -1.94 -30.82 -0.04
N GLU A 366 -1.53 -32.08 -0.11
CA GLU A 366 -1.79 -33.08 0.94
C GLU A 366 -1.02 -32.69 2.21
N LYS A 367 0.27 -32.37 2.07
CA LYS A 367 1.09 -31.89 3.19
C LYS A 367 0.60 -30.55 3.75
N ALA A 368 0.11 -29.66 2.90
CA ALA A 368 -0.45 -28.39 3.34
C ALA A 368 -1.71 -28.62 4.20
N PHE A 369 -2.57 -29.56 3.80
CA PHE A 369 -3.76 -29.95 4.55
C PHE A 369 -3.40 -30.59 5.90
N GLU A 370 -2.44 -31.52 5.92
CA GLU A 370 -1.92 -32.11 7.16
C GLU A 370 -1.37 -31.04 8.13
N LYS A 371 -0.55 -30.12 7.61
CA LYS A 371 -0.02 -29.00 8.41
C LYS A 371 -1.14 -28.10 8.94
N MET A 372 -2.19 -27.85 8.16
CA MET A 372 -3.34 -27.06 8.60
C MET A 372 -4.09 -27.73 9.75
N GLN A 373 -4.37 -29.04 9.64
CA GLN A 373 -4.98 -29.80 10.72
C GLN A 373 -4.11 -29.80 11.98
N LYS A 374 -2.79 -29.97 11.81
CA LYS A 374 -1.83 -29.92 12.91
C LYS A 374 -1.79 -28.54 13.58
N ALA A 375 -1.85 -27.45 12.82
CA ALA A 375 -1.90 -26.10 13.37
C ALA A 375 -3.17 -25.90 14.21
N ARG A 376 -4.34 -26.40 13.75
CA ARG A 376 -5.58 -26.39 14.53
C ARG A 376 -5.47 -27.23 15.81
N SER A 377 -4.83 -28.39 15.76
CA SER A 377 -4.56 -29.21 16.95
C SER A 377 -3.63 -28.49 17.94
N ILE A 378 -2.56 -27.82 17.47
CA ILE A 378 -1.67 -27.01 18.31
C ILE A 378 -2.45 -25.86 18.96
N MET A 379 -3.38 -25.24 18.24
CA MET A 379 -4.21 -24.13 18.76
C MET A 379 -5.00 -24.56 20.02
N CYS A 380 -5.44 -25.81 20.13
CA CYS A 380 -6.10 -26.32 21.35
C CYS A 380 -5.21 -26.28 22.60
N HIS A 381 -3.89 -26.20 22.44
CA HIS A 381 -2.92 -26.10 23.54
C HIS A 381 -2.44 -24.66 23.78
N LEU A 382 -2.83 -23.73 22.91
CA LEU A 382 -2.51 -22.31 23.04
C LEU A 382 -3.65 -21.58 23.76
N PRO A 383 -3.34 -20.47 24.46
CA PRO A 383 -4.32 -19.82 25.33
C PRO A 383 -5.39 -19.00 24.58
N GLY A 384 -5.23 -18.73 23.28
CA GLY A 384 -6.19 -17.94 22.50
C GLY A 384 -6.28 -16.46 22.87
N ILE A 385 -5.28 -15.92 23.59
CA ILE A 385 -5.26 -14.51 24.05
C ILE A 385 -4.83 -13.55 22.93
N ASP A 386 -4.10 -14.03 21.93
CA ASP A 386 -3.56 -13.22 20.83
C ASP A 386 -2.73 -12.02 21.32
N CYS A 387 -1.97 -12.17 22.41
CA CYS A 387 -1.21 -11.07 23.01
C CYS A 387 -0.03 -10.55 22.15
N GLY A 388 0.53 -11.38 21.27
CA GLY A 388 1.74 -11.04 20.49
C GLY A 388 3.09 -11.29 21.17
N ALA A 389 3.12 -11.79 22.42
CA ALA A 389 4.34 -11.95 23.22
C ALA A 389 5.32 -13.03 22.70
N CYS A 390 4.89 -13.90 21.78
CA CYS A 390 5.72 -14.87 21.10
C CYS A 390 6.32 -14.34 19.78
N GLY A 391 5.99 -13.09 19.40
CA GLY A 391 6.37 -12.49 18.12
C GLY A 391 5.47 -12.84 16.93
N ALA A 392 4.37 -13.57 17.14
CA ALA A 392 3.33 -13.80 16.13
C ALA A 392 2.07 -13.00 16.47
N PRO A 393 1.31 -12.48 15.48
CA PRO A 393 0.18 -11.58 15.72
C PRO A 393 -0.97 -12.23 16.50
N SER A 394 -1.22 -13.52 16.24
CA SER A 394 -2.24 -14.36 16.87
C SER A 394 -1.68 -15.71 17.32
N CYS A 395 -2.42 -16.42 18.19
CA CYS A 395 -2.13 -17.78 18.60
C CYS A 395 -2.21 -18.75 17.41
N LEU A 396 -3.14 -18.52 16.47
CA LEU A 396 -3.18 -19.30 15.22
C LEU A 396 -1.92 -19.06 14.38
N ALA A 397 -1.49 -17.81 14.20
CA ALA A 397 -0.25 -17.49 13.50
C ALA A 397 0.98 -18.15 14.16
N LEU A 398 1.01 -18.20 15.49
CA LEU A 398 2.06 -18.94 16.20
C LEU A 398 2.00 -20.45 15.89
N ALA A 399 0.81 -21.05 15.85
CA ALA A 399 0.65 -22.46 15.51
C ALA A 399 1.08 -22.75 14.05
N GLU A 400 0.77 -21.85 13.11
CA GLU A 400 1.24 -21.91 11.73
C GLU A 400 2.79 -21.86 11.66
N ASP A 401 3.42 -20.96 12.41
CA ASP A 401 4.87 -20.87 12.48
C ASP A 401 5.49 -22.18 13.06
N MET A 402 4.82 -22.86 13.99
CA MET A 402 5.29 -24.14 14.55
C MET A 402 5.26 -25.28 13.54
N VAL A 403 4.21 -25.40 12.73
CA VAL A 403 4.12 -26.44 11.68
C VAL A 403 5.09 -26.18 10.52
N ARG A 404 5.58 -24.95 10.39
CA ARG A 404 6.68 -24.57 9.49
C ARG A 404 8.08 -24.72 10.12
N HIS A 405 8.17 -25.16 11.37
CA HIS A 405 9.42 -25.26 12.15
C HIS A 405 10.12 -23.92 12.42
N GLU A 406 9.39 -22.81 12.39
CA GLU A 406 9.90 -21.46 12.64
C GLU A 406 9.67 -20.99 14.08
N ALA A 407 8.80 -21.68 14.81
CA ALA A 407 8.49 -21.42 16.22
C ALA A 407 8.37 -22.72 17.01
N ARG A 408 8.34 -22.60 18.34
CA ARG A 408 8.17 -23.74 19.27
C ARG A 408 7.07 -23.43 20.29
N MET A 409 6.50 -24.47 20.87
CA MET A 409 5.51 -24.34 21.97
C MET A 409 6.01 -23.46 23.11
N THR A 410 7.31 -23.57 23.44
CA THR A 410 7.97 -22.76 24.47
C THR A 410 8.08 -21.28 24.12
N ASP A 411 7.83 -20.87 22.88
CA ASP A 411 7.84 -19.45 22.51
C ASP A 411 6.58 -18.73 23.03
N CYS A 412 5.50 -19.46 23.35
CA CYS A 412 4.37 -18.91 24.06
C CYS A 412 4.73 -18.71 25.53
N ILE A 413 4.75 -17.45 25.99
CA ILE A 413 5.12 -17.14 27.38
C ILE A 413 4.19 -17.80 28.41
N PHE A 414 2.90 -17.93 28.11
CA PHE A 414 1.94 -18.58 29.00
C PHE A 414 2.19 -20.08 29.13
N VAL A 415 2.44 -20.76 28.00
CA VAL A 415 2.79 -22.19 28.02
C VAL A 415 4.14 -22.41 28.69
N GLN A 416 5.08 -21.49 28.47
CA GLN A 416 6.39 -21.52 29.12
C GLN A 416 6.26 -21.41 30.65
N GLN A 417 5.41 -20.51 31.16
CA GLN A 417 5.14 -20.37 32.59
C GLN A 417 4.47 -21.61 33.18
N LEU A 418 3.49 -22.20 32.47
CA LEU A 418 2.88 -23.47 32.87
C LEU A 418 3.95 -24.57 32.99
N TRP A 419 4.84 -24.67 32.00
CA TRP A 419 5.90 -25.68 32.01
C TRP A 419 6.97 -25.43 33.07
N GLN A 420 7.23 -24.18 33.46
CA GLN A 420 8.10 -23.88 34.60
C GLN A 420 7.47 -24.39 35.90
N LYS A 421 6.18 -24.09 36.11
CA LYS A 421 5.41 -24.57 37.28
C LYS A 421 5.41 -26.10 37.37
N GLU A 422 5.35 -26.78 36.23
CA GLU A 422 5.40 -28.25 36.12
C GLU A 422 6.83 -28.84 36.15
N GLY A 423 7.87 -28.02 36.25
CA GLY A 423 9.27 -28.47 36.24
C GLY A 423 9.78 -28.99 34.88
N LYS A 424 9.06 -28.75 33.78
CA LYS A 424 9.42 -29.17 32.42
C LYS A 424 10.46 -28.27 31.76
N ILE A 425 10.63 -27.04 32.25
CA ILE A 425 11.64 -26.09 31.77
C ILE A 425 12.22 -25.31 32.97
N SER A 426 13.54 -25.11 32.99
CA SER A 426 14.18 -24.26 33.99
C SER A 426 13.95 -22.78 33.71
N ALA A 427 14.00 -21.95 34.76
CA ALA A 427 13.91 -20.49 34.64
C ALA A 427 14.95 -19.92 33.65
N ASP A 428 16.21 -20.39 33.71
CA ASP A 428 17.28 -19.93 32.80
C ASP A 428 17.00 -20.26 31.34
N LYS A 429 16.45 -21.45 31.06
CA LYS A 429 16.12 -21.85 29.68
C LYS A 429 14.92 -21.05 29.16
N ALA A 430 13.97 -20.76 30.03
CA ALA A 430 12.85 -19.89 29.74
C ALA A 430 13.29 -18.46 29.41
N PHE A 431 14.14 -17.87 30.25
CA PHE A 431 14.70 -16.53 30.01
C PHE A 431 15.49 -16.45 28.70
N ARG A 432 16.36 -17.42 28.42
CA ARG A 432 17.08 -17.49 27.13
C ARG A 432 16.16 -17.60 25.91
N ASN A 433 14.99 -18.24 26.03
CA ASN A 433 14.02 -18.25 24.94
C ASN A 433 13.45 -16.85 24.68
N LEU A 434 13.23 -16.05 25.73
CA LEU A 434 12.76 -14.67 25.61
C LEU A 434 13.84 -13.79 24.96
N GLU A 435 15.09 -13.87 25.39
CA GLU A 435 16.20 -13.13 24.78
C GLU A 435 16.39 -13.50 23.31
N LYS A 436 16.34 -14.79 22.98
CA LYS A 436 16.41 -15.23 21.58
C LYS A 436 15.31 -14.61 20.71
N LYS A 437 14.09 -14.45 21.25
CA LYS A 437 12.96 -13.87 20.49
C LYS A 437 13.06 -12.35 20.40
N TRP A 438 13.34 -11.68 21.52
CA TRP A 438 13.21 -10.23 21.67
C TRP A 438 14.52 -9.45 21.57
N GLY A 439 15.65 -10.15 21.49
CA GLY A 439 16.99 -9.59 21.48
C GLY A 439 17.64 -9.65 22.86
N GLU A 440 18.98 -9.77 22.86
CA GLU A 440 19.81 -9.65 24.06
C GLU A 440 19.72 -8.23 24.65
N ASN A 441 19.90 -8.11 25.96
CA ASN A 441 19.89 -6.84 26.72
C ASN A 441 18.57 -6.05 26.64
N ARG A 442 17.51 -6.63 26.05
CA ARG A 442 16.21 -5.94 25.89
C ARG A 442 15.51 -5.68 27.23
N PHE A 443 15.74 -6.60 28.18
CA PHE A 443 15.16 -6.59 29.51
C PHE A 443 15.96 -5.76 30.51
N ASP A 444 17.12 -5.23 30.10
CA ASP A 444 17.90 -4.32 30.91
C ASP A 444 17.20 -2.96 31.03
N VAL A 445 17.46 -2.29 32.15
CA VAL A 445 16.99 -0.92 32.39
C VAL A 445 17.61 0.01 31.35
N ASP A 446 16.76 0.74 30.64
CA ASP A 446 17.18 1.65 29.58
C ASP A 446 16.22 2.85 29.55
N CYS A 447 16.66 3.94 30.20
CA CYS A 447 15.92 5.19 30.28
C CYS A 447 16.04 6.05 28.99
N SER A 448 16.70 5.54 27.95
CA SER A 448 16.73 6.16 26.62
C SER A 448 15.61 5.67 25.70
N LYS A 449 14.84 4.66 26.11
CA LYS A 449 13.69 4.14 25.36
C LYS A 449 12.66 5.25 25.13
N ARG A 450 12.06 5.26 23.94
CA ARG A 450 10.98 6.21 23.59
C ARG A 450 9.85 6.12 24.63
N GLY A 451 9.40 7.27 25.12
CA GLY A 451 8.41 7.37 26.20
C GLY A 451 8.96 7.30 27.62
N ALA A 452 10.26 7.02 27.83
CA ALA A 452 10.90 7.10 29.14
C ALA A 452 11.23 8.55 29.55
N LYS A 453 11.43 9.44 28.57
CA LYS A 453 11.54 10.89 28.78
C LYS A 453 10.32 11.57 28.17
N ASN A 454 9.94 12.73 28.73
CA ASN A 454 8.87 13.57 28.15
C ASN A 454 9.32 14.08 26.78
N ASP A 455 8.96 13.35 25.71
CA ASP A 455 9.27 13.69 24.33
C ASP A 455 8.63 15.03 23.86
N ASN A 456 7.78 15.65 24.70
CA ASN A 456 7.05 16.91 24.44
C ASN A 456 7.52 18.11 25.28
N SER A 457 8.59 18.01 26.07
CA SER A 457 9.04 19.10 26.95
C SER A 457 10.43 19.59 26.54
N PRO A 458 10.57 20.80 25.94
CA PRO A 458 11.88 21.41 25.79
C PRO A 458 12.35 21.89 27.16
N GLY A 459 13.18 21.06 27.81
CA GLY A 459 13.90 21.40 29.02
C GLY A 459 13.15 21.14 30.33
N LEU A 460 13.94 20.74 31.33
CA LEU A 460 13.63 20.50 32.74
C LEU A 460 13.11 19.10 33.08
N MET A 461 14.05 18.22 33.42
CA MET A 461 14.00 17.47 34.68
C MET A 461 15.42 17.00 35.02
N ASN A 462 15.87 17.34 36.24
CA ASN A 462 17.18 17.03 36.80
C ASN A 462 17.38 15.52 36.99
N GLU A 463 18.62 15.05 36.87
CA GLU A 463 19.03 13.63 36.88
C GLU A 463 19.03 12.94 38.26
N GLU A 464 18.31 13.44 39.26
CA GLU A 464 18.29 12.84 40.60
C GLU A 464 16.85 12.73 41.12
N GLU A 465 16.14 11.67 40.71
CA GLU A 465 15.03 11.03 41.43
C GLU A 465 14.37 9.99 40.51
N ASP A 466 14.87 8.75 40.50
CA ASP A 466 14.08 7.54 40.18
C ASP A 466 14.89 6.26 40.41
N ALA A 467 15.47 6.14 41.61
CA ALA A 467 16.09 4.90 42.09
C ALA A 467 15.22 4.14 43.12
N ASN A 468 13.91 4.41 43.18
CA ASN A 468 13.01 3.80 44.19
C ASN A 468 11.68 3.28 43.60
N LEU A 469 11.74 2.60 42.46
CA LEU A 469 10.62 1.83 41.92
C LEU A 469 11.02 0.40 41.54
N TYR A 470 11.80 -0.26 42.40
CA TYR A 470 11.95 -1.71 42.43
C TYR A 470 12.04 -2.23 43.87
#